data_AF-A0A5B0REI9-F1
#
_entry.id   AF-A0A5B0REI9-F1
#
_cell.length_a   1.000
_cell.length_b   1.000
_cell.length_c   1.000
_cell.angle_alpha   90.00
_cell.angle_beta   90.00
_cell.angle_gamma   90.00
#
_symmetry.space_group_name_H-M   'P 1'
#
loop_
_entity.id
_entity.type
_entity.pdbx_description
1 polymer ?
#
loop_
_entity_poly.entity_id
_entity_poly.type
_entity_poly.pdbx_seq_one_letter_code
_entity_poly.pdbx_strand_id
1 'polypeptide(L)'
;MIYSGISSLIGLLLANSVRSDLIQPPPFLVQSAALVDNQGQPIIPPDISNQVAFTNCPAGDYPVYGNVESMTITPCQKATLGDPCTFVKGNNYTIQFIFTTSLSSNHPRSSIVATGKDGAYAYSGQSFNGCKYASCPVFADRRSAYTYNFHTLASVSRTMLGAYFL
;
A
#
# COMPACT_ATOMS: atom_id res chain seq x y z
N MET A 1 -5.80 -29.54 74.90
CA MET A 1 -6.80 -28.47 74.73
C MET A 1 -6.03 -27.30 74.15
N ILE A 2 -6.15 -26.84 72.91
CA ILE A 2 -7.27 -26.66 71.96
C ILE A 2 -6.64 -26.45 70.56
N TYR A 3 -7.21 -27.10 69.51
CA TYR A 3 -7.27 -26.77 68.06
C TYR A 3 -5.99 -26.36 67.28
N SER A 4 -5.74 -26.73 66.02
CA SER A 4 -6.57 -26.96 64.82
C SER A 4 -5.65 -27.70 63.81
N GLY A 5 -6.01 -28.66 62.96
CA GLY A 5 -7.19 -28.77 62.10
C GLY A 5 -6.76 -28.71 60.62
N ILE A 6 -6.95 -29.84 59.89
CA ILE A 6 -7.36 -29.99 58.46
C ILE A 6 -6.46 -29.36 57.35
N SER A 7 -6.33 -29.85 56.12
CA SER A 7 -6.95 -30.92 55.33
C SER A 7 -6.11 -31.14 54.05
N SER A 8 -6.30 -32.29 53.42
CA SER A 8 -5.81 -32.75 52.11
C SER A 8 -5.79 -31.71 50.98
N LEU A 9 -4.88 -31.88 50.01
CA LEU A 9 -5.17 -31.61 48.59
C LEU A 9 -4.21 -32.37 47.65
N ILE A 10 -4.81 -33.33 46.94
CA ILE A 10 -4.28 -34.06 45.78
C ILE A 10 -4.17 -33.06 44.63
N GLY A 11 -2.96 -32.84 44.12
CA GLY A 11 -2.71 -32.01 42.95
C GLY A 11 -3.09 -32.73 41.67
N LEU A 12 -4.20 -32.33 41.05
CA LEU A 12 -4.53 -32.67 39.67
C LEU A 12 -3.57 -31.92 38.72
N LEU A 13 -2.78 -32.67 37.96
CA LEU A 13 -2.07 -32.18 36.78
C LEU A 13 -3.08 -31.98 35.63
N LEU A 14 -3.50 -30.74 35.40
CA LEU A 14 -4.21 -30.37 34.18
C LEU A 14 -3.18 -30.13 33.07
N ALA A 15 -3.17 -31.02 32.08
CA ALA A 15 -2.45 -30.82 30.83
C ALA A 15 -3.13 -29.70 30.03
N ASN A 16 -2.48 -28.53 29.94
CA ASN A 16 -2.92 -27.46 29.06
C ASN A 16 -2.59 -27.85 27.61
N SER A 17 -3.59 -28.34 26.88
CA SER A 17 -3.54 -28.47 25.42
C SER A 17 -3.59 -27.07 24.80
N VAL A 18 -2.45 -26.56 24.37
CA VAL A 18 -2.36 -25.35 23.53
C VAL A 18 -3.01 -25.69 22.18
N ARG A 19 -4.21 -25.17 21.95
CA ARG A 19 -4.80 -25.15 20.60
C ARG A 19 -3.98 -24.17 19.76
N SER A 20 -3.22 -24.69 18.82
CA SER A 20 -2.68 -23.90 17.71
C SER A 20 -3.87 -23.44 16.86
N ASP A 21 -4.39 -22.25 17.15
CA ASP A 21 -5.23 -21.54 16.20
C ASP A 21 -4.36 -21.27 14.96
N LEU A 22 -4.72 -21.94 13.87
CA LEU A 22 -4.22 -21.64 12.54
C LEU A 22 -4.69 -20.22 12.20
N ILE A 23 -3.88 -19.23 12.56
CA ILE A 23 -4.03 -17.87 12.07
C ILE A 23 -3.77 -17.95 10.56
N GLN A 24 -4.84 -18.11 9.78
CA GLN A 24 -4.79 -17.86 8.35
C GLN A 24 -4.28 -16.42 8.21
N PRO A 25 -3.15 -16.18 7.51
CA PRO A 25 -2.73 -14.82 7.24
C PRO A 25 -3.90 -14.11 6.54
N PRO A 26 -4.17 -12.84 6.89
CA PRO A 26 -5.26 -12.10 6.27
C PRO A 26 -5.13 -12.20 4.75
N PRO A 27 -6.24 -12.38 4.03
CA PRO A 27 -6.18 -12.51 2.59
C PRO A 27 -5.56 -11.21 2.08
N PHE A 28 -4.41 -11.32 1.42
CA PHE A 28 -3.63 -10.22 0.83
C PHE A 28 -2.83 -9.37 1.84
N LEU A 29 -1.67 -9.88 2.26
CA LEU A 29 -0.58 -9.02 2.74
C LEU A 29 0.02 -8.29 1.52
N VAL A 30 -0.42 -7.06 1.27
CA VAL A 30 0.24 -6.16 0.31
C VAL A 30 1.55 -5.69 0.97
N GLN A 31 2.63 -6.42 0.73
CA GLN A 31 3.98 -5.93 1.01
C GLN A 31 4.35 -4.99 -0.13
N SER A 32 4.15 -3.70 0.13
CA SER A 32 4.68 -2.64 -0.70
C SER A 32 5.72 -1.89 0.11
N ALA A 33 6.79 -1.47 -0.54
CA ALA A 33 7.81 -0.61 0.04
C ALA A 33 8.50 0.05 -1.13
N ALA A 34 8.71 1.36 -1.05
CA ALA A 34 9.54 2.06 -2.00
C ALA A 34 11.00 1.64 -1.78
N LEU A 35 11.63 1.08 -2.81
CA LEU A 35 13.06 0.81 -2.79
C LEU A 35 13.81 2.14 -2.79
N VAL A 36 14.82 2.25 -1.92
CA VAL A 36 15.71 3.40 -1.84
C VAL A 36 17.17 2.95 -1.90
N ASP A 37 18.04 3.79 -2.45
CA ASP A 37 19.48 3.53 -2.50
C ASP A 37 20.16 3.82 -1.15
N ASN A 38 21.48 3.66 -1.12
CA ASN A 38 22.29 3.87 0.09
C ASN A 38 22.30 5.34 0.56
N GLN A 39 21.80 6.26 -0.27
CA GLN A 39 21.65 7.68 0.00
C GLN A 39 20.19 8.05 0.30
N GLY A 40 19.30 7.05 0.42
CA GLY A 40 17.88 7.24 0.68
C GLY A 40 17.11 7.82 -0.51
N GLN A 41 17.69 7.81 -1.71
CA GLN A 41 17.01 8.26 -2.93
C GLN A 41 16.14 7.15 -3.50
N PRO A 42 14.98 7.48 -4.07
CA PRO A 42 14.07 6.50 -4.66
C PRO A 42 14.71 5.74 -5.83
N ILE A 43 14.67 4.41 -5.77
CA ILE A 43 15.02 3.51 -6.87
C ILE A 43 13.73 3.14 -7.60
N ILE A 44 13.46 3.78 -8.73
CA ILE A 44 12.53 3.24 -9.73
C ILE A 44 13.40 2.76 -10.89
N PRO A 45 13.38 1.46 -11.24
CA PRO A 45 14.04 0.98 -12.45
C PRO A 45 13.54 1.82 -13.64
N PRO A 46 14.42 2.49 -14.39
CA PRO A 46 14.01 3.32 -15.52
C PRO A 46 13.57 2.41 -16.68
N ASP A 47 12.31 1.97 -16.63
CA ASP A 47 11.67 1.31 -17.75
C ASP A 47 10.65 2.25 -18.39
N ILE A 48 11.12 2.96 -19.42
CA ILE A 48 10.32 3.92 -20.19
C ILE A 48 9.09 3.27 -20.83
N SER A 49 9.11 1.95 -21.07
CA SER A 49 7.95 1.24 -21.61
C SER A 49 6.80 1.19 -20.62
N ASN A 50 7.09 1.21 -19.31
CA ASN A 50 6.11 1.19 -18.24
C ASN A 50 5.74 2.59 -17.73
N GLN A 51 6.37 3.65 -18.25
CA GLN A 51 6.01 5.03 -17.92
C GLN A 51 4.61 5.37 -18.43
N VAL A 52 3.84 6.09 -17.62
CA VAL A 52 2.48 6.52 -17.92
C VAL A 52 2.34 8.02 -17.78
N ALA A 53 1.48 8.62 -18.60
CA ALA A 53 1.01 9.98 -18.39
C ALA A 53 0.02 10.02 -17.21
N PHE A 54 0.02 11.11 -16.46
CA PHE A 54 -0.92 11.35 -15.36
C PHE A 54 -1.35 12.81 -15.38
N THR A 55 -2.47 13.09 -14.71
CA THR A 55 -2.97 14.44 -14.48
C THR A 55 -3.18 14.64 -13.00
N ASN A 56 -2.93 15.86 -12.52
CA ASN A 56 -3.21 16.21 -11.13
C ASN A 56 -4.72 16.21 -10.90
N CYS A 57 -5.16 15.56 -9.83
CA CYS A 57 -6.56 15.57 -9.45
C CYS A 57 -6.99 16.96 -8.98
N PRO A 58 -8.23 17.40 -9.26
CA PRO A 58 -8.74 18.65 -8.73
C PRO A 58 -8.82 18.59 -7.20
N ALA A 59 -8.25 19.58 -6.52
CA ALA A 59 -8.22 19.68 -5.06
C ALA A 59 -9.18 20.74 -4.48
N GLY A 60 -9.94 21.46 -5.33
CA GLY A 60 -10.77 22.59 -4.88
C GLY A 60 -9.92 23.62 -4.12
N ASP A 61 -10.37 23.99 -2.93
CA ASP A 61 -9.66 24.93 -2.02
C ASP A 61 -8.67 24.23 -1.08
N TYR A 62 -8.51 22.90 -1.17
CA TYR A 62 -7.56 22.18 -0.32
C TYR A 62 -6.12 22.44 -0.79
N PRO A 63 -5.21 22.80 0.13
CA PRO A 63 -3.82 23.02 -0.22
C PRO A 63 -3.15 21.71 -0.63
N VAL A 64 -2.49 21.73 -1.80
CA VAL A 64 -1.69 20.61 -2.30
C VAL A 64 -0.22 20.91 -2.03
N TYR A 65 0.41 20.11 -1.17
CA TYR A 65 1.81 20.28 -0.78
C TYR A 65 2.79 19.36 -1.53
N GLY A 66 2.26 18.39 -2.27
CA GLY A 66 3.04 17.40 -3.01
C GLY A 66 3.01 17.64 -4.52
N ASN A 67 4.08 17.26 -5.20
CA ASN A 67 4.17 17.24 -6.65
C ASN A 67 4.63 15.86 -7.13
N VAL A 68 3.89 15.25 -8.04
CA VAL A 68 4.30 14.01 -8.71
C VAL A 68 5.15 14.36 -9.92
N GLU A 69 6.33 13.77 -10.03
CA GLU A 69 7.28 14.03 -11.12
C GLU A 69 7.15 13.01 -12.25
N SER A 70 6.94 11.74 -11.90
CA SER A 70 6.83 10.65 -12.85
C SER A 70 6.03 9.50 -12.26
N MET A 71 5.39 8.73 -13.12
CA MET A 71 4.62 7.54 -12.74
C MET A 71 4.92 6.39 -13.71
N THR A 72 5.00 5.19 -13.16
CA THR A 72 5.18 3.93 -13.87
C THR A 72 4.17 2.90 -13.38
N ILE A 73 3.75 2.03 -14.27
CA ILE A 73 2.88 0.89 -13.96
C ILE A 73 3.52 -0.34 -14.57
N THR A 74 3.82 -1.36 -13.77
CA THR A 74 4.50 -2.58 -14.24
C THR A 74 3.68 -3.83 -13.92
N PRO A 75 3.36 -4.67 -14.92
CA PRO A 75 3.51 -4.43 -16.37
C PRO A 75 2.46 -3.42 -16.88
N CYS A 76 2.81 -2.58 -17.86
CA CYS A 76 1.85 -1.74 -18.58
C CYS A 76 1.66 -2.25 -20.01
N GLN A 77 0.58 -2.98 -20.25
CA GLN A 77 0.22 -3.38 -21.61
C GLN A 77 -0.45 -2.21 -22.32
N LYS A 78 0.24 -1.60 -23.28
CA LYS A 78 -0.26 -0.49 -24.10
C LYS A 78 0.12 -0.69 -25.57
N ALA A 79 -0.71 -0.22 -26.49
CA ALA A 79 -0.46 -0.36 -27.92
C ALA A 79 0.60 0.65 -28.41
N THR A 80 0.56 1.86 -27.89
CA THR A 80 1.56 2.91 -28.11
C THR A 80 1.96 3.59 -26.80
N LEU A 81 3.06 4.36 -26.78
CA LEU A 81 3.58 4.97 -25.55
C LEU A 81 2.59 5.92 -24.83
N GLY A 82 1.66 6.53 -25.57
CA GLY A 82 0.65 7.46 -25.04
C GLY A 82 -0.68 6.81 -24.64
N ASP A 83 -0.86 5.52 -24.91
CA ASP A 83 -2.10 4.83 -24.56
C ASP A 83 -2.16 4.46 -23.07
N PRO A 84 -3.36 4.42 -22.48
CA PRO A 84 -3.53 3.95 -21.11
C PRO A 84 -3.16 2.47 -20.99
N CYS A 85 -2.64 2.08 -19.82
CA CYS A 85 -2.36 0.68 -19.54
C CYS A 85 -3.64 -0.16 -19.52
N THR A 86 -3.57 -1.34 -20.12
CA THR A 86 -4.60 -2.36 -20.01
C THR A 86 -4.27 -3.28 -18.84
N PHE A 87 -5.17 -3.32 -17.86
CA PHE A 87 -5.13 -4.25 -16.75
C PHE A 87 -5.86 -5.54 -17.14
N VAL A 88 -5.14 -6.66 -17.10
CA VAL A 88 -5.66 -8.00 -17.28
C VAL A 88 -6.07 -8.53 -15.91
N LYS A 89 -7.24 -9.17 -15.86
CA LYS A 89 -7.79 -9.77 -14.64
C LYS A 89 -6.87 -10.84 -14.04
N GLY A 90 -6.80 -10.92 -12.71
CA GLY A 90 -6.04 -11.95 -11.99
C GLY A 90 -4.52 -11.78 -12.05
N ASN A 91 -4.04 -10.58 -12.38
CA ASN A 91 -2.62 -10.29 -12.49
C ASN A 91 -2.16 -9.30 -11.44
N ASN A 92 -0.87 -9.38 -11.09
CA ASN A 92 -0.21 -8.44 -10.20
C ASN A 92 0.34 -7.26 -10.98
N TYR A 93 0.14 -6.07 -10.43
CA TYR A 93 0.61 -4.81 -10.97
C TYR A 93 1.31 -4.02 -9.88
N THR A 94 2.32 -3.26 -10.28
CA THR A 94 3.08 -2.36 -9.41
C THR A 94 2.91 -0.95 -9.95
N ILE A 95 2.31 -0.05 -9.17
CA ILE A 95 2.30 1.39 -9.42
C ILE A 95 3.49 1.97 -8.67
N GLN A 96 4.33 2.74 -9.36
CA GLN A 96 5.36 3.53 -8.71
C GLN A 96 5.33 4.96 -9.20
N PHE A 97 5.48 5.92 -8.30
CA PHE A 97 5.66 7.30 -8.68
C PHE A 97 6.72 7.99 -7.83
N ILE A 98 7.43 8.93 -8.45
CA ILE A 98 8.36 9.82 -7.77
C ILE A 98 7.60 11.08 -7.41
N PHE A 99 7.76 11.54 -6.17
CA PHE A 99 7.16 12.77 -5.71
C PHE A 99 8.12 13.57 -4.84
N THR A 100 7.83 14.87 -4.75
CA THR A 100 8.39 15.79 -3.76
C THR A 100 7.25 16.41 -2.96
N THR A 101 7.52 16.85 -1.74
CA THR A 101 6.55 17.53 -0.88
C THR A 101 7.25 18.64 -0.11
N SER A 102 6.54 19.74 0.18
CA SER A 102 7.05 20.81 1.03
C SER A 102 6.88 20.53 2.54
N LEU A 103 6.25 19.41 2.90
CA LEU A 103 6.02 19.00 4.28
C LEU A 103 6.83 17.75 4.64
N SER A 104 7.38 17.73 5.86
CA SER A 104 7.96 16.50 6.43
C SER A 104 6.91 15.76 7.25
N SER A 105 6.90 14.42 7.17
CA SER A 105 5.98 13.58 7.94
C SER A 105 6.62 12.26 8.35
N ASN A 106 6.51 11.93 9.64
CA ASN A 106 6.88 10.62 10.18
C ASN A 106 5.80 9.55 9.92
N HIS A 107 4.56 9.99 9.65
CA HIS A 107 3.40 9.11 9.51
C HIS A 107 2.48 9.62 8.37
N PRO A 108 2.96 9.70 7.12
CA PRO A 108 2.16 10.11 5.98
C PRO A 108 0.95 9.19 5.78
N ARG A 109 -0.11 9.72 5.16
CA ARG A 109 -1.28 8.93 4.79
C ARG A 109 -1.38 8.80 3.28
N SER A 110 -1.93 7.67 2.82
CA SER A 110 -2.13 7.44 1.39
C SER A 110 -3.47 6.80 1.11
N SER A 111 -4.07 7.12 -0.04
CA SER A 111 -5.30 6.52 -0.53
C SER A 111 -5.23 6.33 -2.04
N ILE A 112 -5.70 5.19 -2.55
CA ILE A 112 -5.80 4.90 -3.97
C ILE A 112 -7.25 4.60 -4.27
N VAL A 113 -7.77 5.29 -5.27
CA VAL A 113 -9.14 5.16 -5.72
C VAL A 113 -9.12 4.75 -7.18
N ALA A 114 -9.90 3.73 -7.51
CA ALA A 114 -10.14 3.30 -8.86
C ALA A 114 -11.48 3.87 -9.33
N THR A 115 -11.53 4.43 -10.53
CA THR A 115 -12.75 4.95 -11.12
C THR A 115 -13.09 4.16 -12.38
N GLY A 116 -14.28 3.57 -12.39
CA GLY A 116 -14.85 2.86 -13.53
C GLY A 116 -16.18 3.46 -13.97
N LYS A 117 -16.90 2.73 -14.83
CA LYS A 117 -18.24 3.13 -15.28
C LYS A 117 -19.26 3.22 -14.15
N ASP A 118 -19.09 2.36 -13.13
CA ASP A 118 -20.00 2.25 -11.99
C ASP A 118 -19.64 3.20 -10.83
N GLY A 119 -18.67 4.11 -11.06
CA GLY A 119 -18.21 5.08 -10.08
C GLY A 119 -16.82 4.78 -9.53
N ALA A 120 -16.50 5.49 -8.44
CA ALA A 120 -15.23 5.36 -7.73
C ALA A 120 -15.32 4.26 -6.66
N TYR A 121 -14.32 3.39 -6.62
CA TYR A 121 -14.19 2.32 -5.64
C TYR A 121 -12.78 2.32 -5.03
N ALA A 122 -12.71 2.13 -3.71
CA ALA A 122 -11.44 1.90 -3.04
C ALA A 122 -10.93 0.49 -3.37
N TYR A 123 -9.62 0.33 -3.58
CA TYR A 123 -9.05 -1.00 -3.71
C TYR A 123 -9.09 -1.71 -2.35
N SER A 124 -9.72 -2.88 -2.30
CA SER A 124 -9.83 -3.66 -1.07
C SER A 124 -8.45 -4.10 -0.57
N GLY A 125 -8.24 -3.99 0.74
CA GLY A 125 -6.96 -4.35 1.39
C GLY A 125 -5.91 -3.24 1.43
N GLN A 126 -6.20 -2.05 0.90
CA GLN A 126 -5.29 -0.90 1.04
C GLN A 126 -5.21 -0.42 2.51
N SER A 127 -3.99 -0.09 2.94
CA SER A 127 -3.75 0.60 4.21
C SER A 127 -3.71 2.11 3.99
N PHE A 128 -4.22 2.89 4.94
CA PHE A 128 -4.02 4.34 4.92
C PHE A 128 -2.64 4.76 5.43
N ASN A 129 -1.83 3.84 5.97
CA ASN A 129 -0.47 4.14 6.43
C ASN A 129 0.48 4.27 5.23
N GLY A 130 0.88 5.50 4.90
CA GLY A 130 1.76 5.82 3.79
C GLY A 130 3.15 5.18 3.90
N CYS A 131 3.61 4.86 5.11
CA CYS A 131 4.89 4.17 5.33
C CYS A 131 4.88 2.71 4.85
N LYS A 132 3.71 2.17 4.49
CA LYS A 132 3.63 0.87 3.79
C LYS A 132 3.88 0.99 2.29
N TYR A 133 4.16 2.18 1.77
CA TYR A 133 4.27 2.42 0.33
C TYR A 133 5.43 3.36 0.00
N ALA A 134 5.82 4.22 0.94
CA ALA A 134 6.97 5.11 0.86
C ALA A 134 7.94 4.84 2.02
N SER A 135 9.20 5.22 1.83
CA SER A 135 10.17 5.23 2.94
C SER A 135 9.81 6.31 3.94
N CYS A 136 9.84 5.97 5.23
CA CYS A 136 9.54 6.89 6.32
C CYS A 136 10.76 7.11 7.22
N PRO A 137 10.98 8.34 7.72
CA PRO A 137 10.14 9.52 7.50
C PRO A 137 10.25 10.12 6.10
N VAL A 138 9.17 10.73 5.61
CA VAL A 138 9.18 11.53 4.39
C VAL A 138 9.67 12.93 4.74
N PHE A 139 10.69 13.41 4.05
CA PHE A 139 11.30 14.72 4.29
C PHE A 139 10.84 15.75 3.27
N ALA A 140 10.63 16.98 3.73
CA ALA A 140 10.35 18.12 2.87
C ALA A 140 11.49 18.34 1.86
N ASP A 141 11.12 18.76 0.67
CA ASP A 141 12.00 19.14 -0.44
C ASP A 141 12.98 18.04 -0.88
N ARG A 142 12.65 16.78 -0.57
CA ARG A 142 13.41 15.59 -1.01
C ARG A 142 12.55 14.72 -1.92
N ARG A 143 13.20 14.20 -2.97
CA ARG A 143 12.58 13.20 -3.84
C ARG A 143 12.33 11.93 -3.03
N SER A 144 11.11 11.44 -3.14
CA SER A 144 10.65 10.21 -2.49
C SER A 144 9.95 9.35 -3.54
N ALA A 145 9.87 8.04 -3.30
CA ALA A 145 9.07 7.15 -4.11
C ALA A 145 7.90 6.62 -3.30
N TYR A 146 6.82 6.39 -4.02
CA TYR A 146 5.69 5.60 -3.59
C TYR A 146 5.63 4.35 -4.46
N THR A 147 5.45 3.19 -3.84
CA THR A 147 5.29 1.90 -4.52
C THR A 147 4.05 1.22 -3.98
N TYR A 148 3.16 0.78 -4.87
CA TYR A 148 1.94 0.06 -4.52
C TYR A 148 1.77 -1.16 -5.41
N ASN A 149 1.70 -2.32 -4.76
CA ASN A 149 1.45 -3.60 -5.40
C ASN A 149 -0.03 -3.92 -5.26
N PHE A 150 -0.70 -4.20 -6.37
CA PHE A 150 -2.10 -4.60 -6.34
C PHE A 150 -2.35 -5.78 -7.26
N HIS A 151 -3.32 -6.59 -6.88
CA HIS A 151 -3.78 -7.72 -7.66
C HIS A 151 -5.16 -7.39 -8.23
N THR A 152 -5.29 -7.45 -9.55
CA THR A 152 -6.57 -7.19 -10.20
C THR A 152 -7.56 -8.29 -9.87
N LEU A 153 -8.69 -7.92 -9.28
CA LEU A 153 -9.81 -8.84 -9.10
C LEU A 153 -10.39 -9.19 -10.49
N ALA A 154 -11.13 -10.30 -10.58
CA ALA A 154 -11.74 -10.78 -11.83
C ALA A 154 -12.88 -9.90 -12.39
N SER A 155 -12.82 -8.59 -12.17
CA SER A 155 -13.82 -7.60 -12.58
C SER A 155 -13.54 -7.08 -14.00
N VAL A 156 -14.60 -6.95 -14.78
CA VAL A 156 -14.58 -6.69 -16.23
C VAL A 156 -14.78 -5.19 -16.47
N SER A 157 -13.79 -4.33 -16.23
CA SER A 157 -13.91 -2.93 -16.66
C SER A 157 -12.59 -2.19 -16.84
N ARG A 158 -12.53 -1.35 -17.88
CA ARG A 158 -11.47 -0.34 -18.06
C ARG A 158 -11.51 0.58 -16.84
N THR A 159 -10.45 0.56 -16.05
CA THR A 159 -10.37 1.27 -14.78
C THR A 159 -9.32 2.37 -14.89
N MET A 160 -9.70 3.60 -14.57
CA MET A 160 -8.75 4.68 -14.31
C MET A 160 -8.34 4.62 -12.85
N LEU A 161 -7.05 4.81 -12.56
CA LEU A 161 -6.52 4.80 -11.19
C LEU A 161 -6.11 6.21 -10.79
N GLY A 162 -6.60 6.68 -9.66
CA GLY A 162 -6.17 7.90 -8.98
C GLY A 162 -5.46 7.55 -7.68
N ALA A 163 -4.30 8.17 -7.45
CA ALA A 163 -3.56 8.04 -6.19
C ALA A 163 -3.50 9.40 -5.49
N TYR A 164 -3.82 9.41 -4.20
CA TYR A 164 -3.75 10.56 -3.32
C TYR A 164 -2.72 10.29 -2.23
N PHE A 165 -1.79 11.23 -2.05
CA PHE A 165 -0.81 11.20 -0.99
C PHE A 165 -0.97 12.46 -0.15
N LEU A 166 -1.21 12.28 1.16
CA LEU A 166 -1.50 13.35 2.13
C LEU A 166 -0.46 13.34 3.26
#